data_AF-A0A937K5Y8-F1
#
_entry.id   AF-A0A937K5Y8-F1
#
_cell.length_a   1.000
_cell.length_b   1.000
_cell.length_c   1.000
_cell.angle_alpha   90.00
_cell.angle_beta   90.00
_cell.angle_gamma   90.00
#
_symmetry.space_group_name_H-M   'P 1'
#
loop_
_entity.id
_entity.type
_entity.pdbx_description
1 polymer ?
#
loop_
_entity_poly.entity_id
_entity_poly.type
_entity_poly.pdbx_seq_one_letter_code
_entity_poly.pdbx_strand_id
1 'polypeptide(L)' 'MNNINKAWDRESKNFFLNGAATRIIKENYKIILMAYCEMDKEEVKTHKPKVVVLEAGNNISLVTSYEKNEESP' A
#
# COMPACT_ATOMS: atom_id res chain seq x y z
N MET A 1 -3.83 -15.23 -29.73
CA MET A 1 -2.82 -15.20 -28.66
C MET A 1 -3.49 -14.65 -27.41
N ASN A 2 -4.05 -15.53 -26.59
CA ASN A 2 -4.96 -15.14 -25.51
C ASN A 2 -4.20 -14.89 -24.21
N ASN A 3 -4.01 -13.61 -23.86
CA ASN A 3 -4.08 -13.01 -22.51
C ASN A 3 -3.63 -13.80 -21.26
N ILE A 4 -2.55 -14.58 -21.33
CA ILE A 4 -2.09 -15.37 -20.17
C ILE A 4 -1.36 -14.52 -19.10
N ASN A 5 -0.98 -13.27 -19.39
CA ASN A 5 -0.06 -12.50 -18.53
C ASN A 5 -0.63 -11.22 -17.87
N LYS A 6 -1.94 -10.95 -17.97
CA LYS A 6 -2.52 -9.71 -17.40
C LYS A 6 -2.49 -9.64 -15.88
N ALA A 7 -2.37 -10.77 -15.19
CA ALA A 7 -2.31 -10.79 -13.73
C ALA A 7 -1.08 -10.03 -13.20
N TRP A 8 0.08 -10.21 -13.81
CA TRP A 8 1.35 -9.62 -13.33
C TRP A 8 1.72 -8.31 -14.03
N ASP A 9 0.81 -7.76 -14.82
CA ASP A 9 1.02 -6.51 -15.52
C ASP A 9 1.10 -5.35 -14.50
N ARG A 10 2.07 -4.47 -14.69
CA ARG A 10 2.28 -3.28 -13.85
C ARG A 10 1.04 -2.39 -13.81
N GLU A 11 0.29 -2.35 -14.91
CA GLU A 11 -0.91 -1.52 -15.03
C GLU A 11 -2.17 -2.20 -14.47
N SER A 12 -2.09 -3.46 -14.03
CA SER A 12 -3.25 -4.24 -13.60
C SER A 12 -3.88 -3.78 -12.28
N LYS A 13 -3.12 -3.07 -11.44
CA LYS A 13 -3.53 -2.59 -10.10
C LYS A 13 -4.04 -3.69 -9.15
N ASN A 14 -3.72 -4.95 -9.46
CA ASN A 14 -4.17 -6.10 -8.70
C ASN A 14 -3.24 -6.36 -7.51
N PHE A 15 -3.83 -6.72 -6.36
CA PHE A 15 -3.11 -7.29 -5.23
C PHE A 15 -3.36 -8.79 -5.18
N PHE A 16 -2.30 -9.59 -5.33
CA PHE A 16 -2.38 -11.04 -5.19
C PHE A 16 -1.87 -11.46 -3.83
N LEU A 17 -2.68 -12.25 -3.13
CA LEU A 17 -2.30 -12.91 -1.90
C LEU A 17 -2.08 -14.39 -2.19
N ASN A 18 -1.04 -14.95 -1.59
CA ASN A 18 -0.65 -16.34 -1.79
C ASN A 18 -0.66 -17.10 -0.46
N GLY A 19 -0.74 -18.43 -0.54
CA GLY A 19 -0.57 -19.31 0.62
C GLY A 19 -1.60 -19.09 1.72
N ALA A 20 -1.15 -19.09 2.98
CA ALA A 20 -2.05 -19.03 4.15
C ALA A 20 -2.87 -17.72 4.25
N ALA A 21 -2.38 -16.61 3.68
CA ALA A 21 -3.05 -15.32 3.74
C ALA A 21 -4.41 -15.31 3.02
N THR A 22 -4.59 -16.14 1.99
CA THR A 22 -5.85 -16.25 1.23
C THR A 22 -6.99 -16.87 2.03
N ARG A 23 -6.68 -17.55 3.15
CA ARG A 23 -7.70 -18.12 4.04
C ARG A 23 -8.43 -17.05 4.85
N ILE A 24 -7.79 -15.90 5.03
CA ILE A 24 -8.28 -14.81 5.89
C ILE A 24 -8.88 -13.69 5.05
N ILE A 25 -8.31 -13.41 3.89
CA ILE A 25 -8.72 -12.29 3.02
C ILE A 25 -9.53 -12.82 1.84
N LYS A 26 -10.65 -12.16 1.55
CA LYS A 26 -11.50 -12.44 0.38
C LYS A 26 -11.48 -11.27 -0.59
N GLU A 27 -12.00 -11.50 -1.79
CA GLU A 27 -12.23 -10.42 -2.77
C GLU A 27 -13.05 -9.29 -2.14
N ASN A 28 -12.74 -8.05 -2.53
CA ASN A 28 -13.36 -6.79 -2.05
C ASN A 28 -13.05 -6.38 -0.60
N TYR A 29 -12.12 -7.05 0.08
CA TYR A 29 -11.63 -6.57 1.36
C TYR A 29 -10.78 -5.31 1.16
N LYS A 30 -10.98 -4.30 2.02
CA LYS A 30 -10.06 -3.18 2.14
C LYS A 30 -8.86 -3.64 2.98
N ILE A 31 -7.66 -3.38 2.49
CA ILE A 31 -6.41 -3.74 3.16
C ILE A 31 -5.56 -2.49 3.38
N ILE A 32 -4.68 -2.55 4.38
CA ILE A 32 -3.58 -1.59 4.57
C ILE A 32 -2.28 -2.38 4.43
N LEU A 33 -1.42 -1.96 3.50
CA LEU A 33 -0.09 -2.53 3.31
C LEU A 33 0.94 -1.63 4.00
N MET A 34 1.71 -2.20 4.92
CA MET A 34 2.77 -1.49 5.64
C MET A 34 4.10 -2.18 5.42
N ALA A 35 5.14 -1.38 5.20
CA ALA A 35 6.52 -1.83 5.19
C ALA A 35 7.28 -1.05 6.27
N TYR A 36 8.15 -1.76 6.98
CA TYR A 36 8.92 -1.22 8.08
C TYR A 36 10.41 -1.37 7.80
N CYS A 37 11.21 -0.46 8.34
CA CYS A 37 12.66 -0.55 8.34
C CYS A 37 13.21 -0.22 9.72
N GLU A 38 14.36 -0.79 10.03
CA GLU A 38 15.16 -0.37 11.19
C GLU A 38 15.92 0.90 10.83
N MET A 39 16.01 1.81 11.78
CA MET A 39 16.66 3.11 11.63
C MET A 39 17.24 3.53 12.97
N ASP A 40 18.28 4.35 12.94
CA ASP A 40 18.81 4.94 14.16
C ASP A 40 17.86 5.99 14.74
N LYS A 41 17.95 6.21 16.05
CA LYS A 41 17.07 7.17 16.77
C LYS A 41 17.09 8.58 16.16
N GLU A 42 18.24 9.01 15.65
CA GLU A 42 18.36 10.34 15.03
C GLU A 42 17.74 10.39 13.64
N GLU A 43 17.82 9.31 12.86
CA GLU A 43 17.22 9.22 11.52
C GLU A 43 15.69 9.16 11.59
N VAL A 44 15.13 8.48 12.60
CA VAL A 44 13.67 8.40 12.80
C VAL A 44 13.04 9.78 12.98
N LYS A 45 13.74 10.73 13.63
CA LYS A 45 13.21 12.08 13.90
C LYS A 45 12.88 12.85 12.62
N THR A 46 13.60 12.57 11.54
CA THR A 46 13.44 13.25 10.24
C THR A 46 12.90 12.32 9.16
N HIS A 47 12.66 11.04 9.48
CA HIS A 47 12.10 10.08 8.55
C HIS A 47 10.68 10.48 8.14
N LYS A 48 10.48 10.59 6.83
CA LYS A 48 9.19 10.91 6.22
C LYS A 48 8.67 9.67 5.47
N PRO A 49 7.82 8.83 6.09
CA PRO A 49 7.32 7.62 5.44
C PRO A 49 6.45 8.00 4.24
N LYS A 50 6.61 7.28 3.14
CA LYS A 50 5.77 7.48 1.95
C LYS A 50 4.40 6.84 2.18
N VAL A 51 3.36 7.65 2.10
CA VAL A 51 1.97 7.25 2.22
C VAL A 51 1.30 7.34 0.86
N VAL A 52 0.67 6.25 0.43
CA VAL A 52 -0.12 6.20 -0.80
C VAL A 52 -1.55 5.91 -0.42
N VAL A 53 -2.44 6.88 -0.65
CA VAL A 53 -3.88 6.72 -0.46
C VAL A 53 -4.49 6.26 -1.78
N LEU A 54 -5.33 5.23 -1.70
CA LEU A 54 -6.05 4.68 -2.83
C LEU A 54 -7.54 4.95 -2.69
N GLU A 55 -8.20 5.21 -3.81
CA GLU A 55 -9.65 5.22 -3.93
C GLU A 55 -10.17 3.86 -4.46
N ALA A 56 -11.46 3.79 -4.83
CA ALA A 56 -12.05 2.60 -5.42
C ALA A 56 -11.30 2.18 -6.71
N GLY A 57 -11.22 0.86 -6.96
CA GLY A 57 -10.48 0.34 -8.11
C GLY A 57 -8.95 0.45 -7.99
N ASN A 58 -8.43 0.67 -6.77
CA ASN A 58 -7.00 0.79 -6.47
C ASN A 58 -6.30 1.92 -7.25
N ASN A 59 -7.03 2.97 -7.64
CA ASN A 59 -6.43 4.16 -8.22
C ASN A 59 -5.75 4.97 -7.11
N ILE A 60 -4.60 5.56 -7.44
CA ILE A 60 -3.89 6.45 -6.52
C ILE A 60 -4.63 7.79 -6.47
N SER A 61 -5.12 8.16 -5.28
CA SER A 61 -5.75 9.46 -5.05
C SER A 61 -4.76 10.48 -4.49
N LEU A 62 -3.83 10.04 -3.64
CA LEU A 62 -2.81 10.91 -3.04
C LEU A 62 -1.52 10.14 -2.78
N VAL A 63 -0.39 10.77 -3.08
CA VAL A 63 0.93 10.35 -2.60
C VAL A 63 1.46 11.47 -1.73
N THR A 64 1.73 11.17 -0.47
CA THR A 64 2.24 12.15 0.49
C THR A 64 3.30 11.50 1.38
N SER A 65 3.92 12.29 2.24
CA SER A 65 4.57 11.81 3.45
C SER A 65 3.85 12.42 4.63
N TYR A 66 3.70 11.69 5.74
CA TYR A 66 3.18 12.29 6.97
C TYR A 66 4.04 13.49 7.36
N GLU A 67 3.55 14.69 7.10
CA GLU A 67 3.93 15.85 7.89
C GLU A 67 3.04 15.79 9.12
N LYS A 68 3.66 15.83 10.29
CA LYS A 68 2.95 15.94 11.56
C LYS A 68 2.28 17.31 11.57
N ASN A 69 1.10 17.42 10.96
CA ASN A 69 0.23 18.55 11.19
C ASN A 69 -0.27 18.35 12.63
N GLU A 70 0.36 19.07 13.55
CA GLU A 70 -0.28 19.37 14.81
C GLU A 70 -1.67 19.91 14.48
N GLU A 71 -2.67 19.31 15.12
CA GLU A 71 -4.09 19.64 15.09
C GLU A 71 -4.94 19.15 13.90
N SER A 72 -5.77 18.15 14.21
CA SER A 72 -7.22 18.30 14.10
C SER A 72 -7.91 17.30 15.05
N PRO A 73 -9.10 17.64 15.58
CA PRO A 73 -9.55 17.40 16.97
C PRO A 73 -9.78 15.96 17.40
#